data_AF-F1DSH0-F1
#
_entry.id   AF-F1DSH0-F1
#
_cell.length_a   1.000
_cell.length_b   1.000
_cell.length_c   1.000
_cell.angle_alpha   90.00
_cell.angle_beta   90.00
_cell.angle_gamma   90.00
#
_symmetry.space_group_name_H-M   'P 1'
#
loop_
_entity.id
_entity.type
_entity.pdbx_description
1 polymer ?
#
loop_
_entity_poly.entity_id
_entity_poly.type
_entity_poly.pdbx_seq_one_letter_code
_entity_poly.pdbx_strand_id
1 'polypeptide(L)' 'SLAFASVAHTCRDVQYGWLIRNLHANGASFFFICIYLHIG' A
#
# COMPACT_ATOMS: atom_id res chain seq x y z
N SER A 1 -12.64 -14.84 -2.89
CA SER A 1 -11.40 -15.49 -3.39
C SER A 1 -10.68 -14.63 -4.41
N LEU A 2 -11.37 -14.05 -5.41
CA LEU A 2 -10.77 -13.23 -6.47
C LEU A 2 -9.95 -12.01 -5.98
N ALA A 3 -10.41 -11.29 -4.95
CA ALA A 3 -9.67 -10.14 -4.41
C ALA A 3 -8.27 -10.52 -3.87
N PHE A 4 -8.17 -11.63 -3.12
CA PHE A 4 -6.89 -12.13 -2.64
C PHE A 4 -6.01 -12.63 -3.78
N ALA A 5 -6.59 -13.36 -4.74
CA ALA A 5 -5.87 -13.84 -5.93
C ALA A 5 -5.32 -12.68 -6.77
N SER A 6 -6.08 -11.59 -6.92
CA SER A 6 -5.65 -10.38 -7.61
C SER A 6 -4.46 -9.72 -6.91
N VAL A 7 -4.48 -9.59 -5.58
CA VAL A 7 -3.34 -9.01 -4.82
C VAL A 7 -2.12 -9.93 -4.90
N ALA A 8 -2.31 -11.25 -4.86
CA ALA A 8 -1.23 -12.22 -5.02
C ALA A 8 -0.60 -12.14 -6.42
N HIS A 9 -1.41 -11.97 -7.47
CA HIS A 9 -0.97 -11.74 -8.84
C HIS A 9 -0.20 -10.42 -8.95
N THR A 10 -0.74 -9.32 -8.43
CA THR A 10 -0.03 -8.02 -8.42
C THR A 10 1.30 -8.10 -7.68
N CYS A 11 1.40 -8.83 -6.56
CA CYS A 11 2.67 -8.92 -5.83
C CYS A 11 3.75 -9.74 -6.54
N ARG A 12 3.36 -10.75 -7.33
CA ARG A 12 4.31 -11.73 -7.91
C ARG A 12 4.55 -11.54 -9.41
N ASP A 13 3.54 -11.10 -10.13
CA ASP A 13 3.55 -11.06 -11.59
C ASP A 13 3.81 -9.64 -12.14
N VAL A 14 3.40 -8.60 -11.41
CA VAL A 14 3.69 -7.22 -11.78
C VAL A 14 5.09 -6.82 -11.31
N GLN A 15 5.89 -6.26 -12.21
CA GLN A 15 7.20 -5.71 -11.90
C GLN A 15 7.11 -4.69 -10.76
N TYR A 16 7.92 -4.88 -9.72
CA TYR A 16 7.90 -4.06 -8.49
C TYR A 16 6.56 -4.06 -7.73
N GLY A 17 5.62 -4.96 -8.02
CA GLY A 17 4.29 -4.94 -7.40
C GLY A 17 4.32 -5.11 -5.88
N TRP A 18 5.28 -5.87 -5.34
CA TRP A 18 5.53 -5.92 -3.89
C TRP A 18 6.01 -4.57 -3.33
N LEU A 19 6.90 -3.88 -4.03
CA LEU A 19 7.40 -2.56 -3.61
C LEU A 19 6.27 -1.53 -3.60
N ILE A 20 5.43 -1.51 -4.65
CA ILE A 20 4.27 -0.62 -4.76
C ILE A 20 3.29 -0.88 -3.61
N ARG A 21 3.05 -2.14 -3.23
CA ARG A 21 2.16 -2.46 -2.10
C ARG A 21 2.71 -2.00 -0.76
N ASN A 22 4.01 -2.14 -0.53
CA ASN A 22 4.65 -1.64 0.69
C ASN A 22 4.64 -0.11 0.74
N LEU A 23 4.90 0.55 -0.39
CA LEU A 23 4.82 2.01 -0.49
C LEU A 23 3.40 2.50 -0.19
N HIS A 24 2.37 1.84 -0.71
CA HIS A 24 0.98 2.21 -0.43
C HIS A 24 0.63 2.06 1.07
N ALA A 25 1.01 0.93 1.71
CA ALA A 25 0.76 0.71 3.13
C ALA A 25 1.51 1.70 4.04
N ASN A 26 2.78 1.97 3.72
CA ASN A 26 3.60 2.96 4.43
C ASN A 26 3.09 4.38 4.18
N GLY A 27 2.66 4.68 2.95
CA GLY A 27 2.07 5.95 2.55
C GLY A 27 0.76 6.24 3.28
N ALA A 28 -0.09 5.22 3.50
CA ALA A 28 -1.29 5.37 4.33
C ALA A 28 -0.94 5.75 5.78
N SER A 29 0.09 5.12 6.35
CA SER A 29 0.55 5.45 7.71
C SER A 29 1.10 6.89 7.78
N PHE A 30 1.90 7.29 6.80
CA PHE A 30 2.44 8.65 6.70
C PHE A 30 1.32 9.68 6.54
N PHE A 31 0.30 9.40 5.74
CA PHE A 31 -0.85 10.27 5.55
C PHE A 31 -1.56 10.58 6.88
N PHE A 32 -1.79 9.57 7.72
CA PHE A 32 -2.40 9.77 9.04
C PHE A 32 -1.48 10.55 10.00
N ILE A 33 -0.16 10.31 9.95
CA ILE A 33 0.81 11.10 10.72
C ILE A 33 0.77 12.57 10.30
N CYS A 34 0.74 12.86 8.99
CA CYS A 34 0.63 14.22 8.47
C CYS A 34 -0.66 14.89 8.90
N ILE A 35 -1.80 14.19 8.85
CA ILE A 35 -3.09 14.75 9.30
C ILE A 35 -3.05 15.06 10.79
N TYR A 36 -2.49 14.17 11.61
CA TYR A 36 -2.36 14.41 13.05
C TYR A 36 -1.51 15.64 13.35
N LEU A 37 -0.38 15.81 12.64
CA LEU A 37 0.46 17.00 12.74
C LEU A 37 -0.15 18.27 12.12
N HIS A 38 -1.05 18.14 11.14
CA HIS A 38 -1.69 19.26 10.45
C HIS A 38 -2.86 19.86 11.25
N ILE A 39 -3.59 19.02 11.99
CA ILE A 39 -4.70 19.42 12.85
C ILE A 39 -4.21 19.89 14.22
N GLY A 40 -3.14 19.26 14.73
CA GLY A 40 -2.54 19.55 16.04
C GLY A 40 -1.88 20.91 16.15
#